data_AF-A0A143X195-F1
#
_entry.id   AF-A0A143X195-F1
#
_cell.length_a   1.000
_cell.length_b   1.000
_cell.length_c   1.000
_cell.angle_alpha   90.00
_cell.angle_beta   90.00
_cell.angle_gamma   90.00
#
_symmetry.space_group_name_H-M   'P 1'
#
loop_
_entity.id
_entity.type
_entity.pdbx_description
1 polymer ?
#
loop_
_entity_poly.entity_id
_entity_poly.type
_entity_poly.pdbx_seq_one_letter_code
_entity_poly.pdbx_strand_id
1 'polypeptide(L)'
;MESGRPAWEEEERASLGKRQWLLKRLDVLCRAFEGQRGNYERIELLVGRVERLRGKNRRWKATLLALAWTALWIAFLHNRVSQGDYPADALTVVFLLVVFLGPFAPIAAAKTARAKEAKRLESEAAAVYAEIRNHYDAVPDNPLAIEYCDPDSLEAVRQIVASGRADTAKDAVNVLEESRCRSEMLHLQRNILEEARGARMAAESAARWAAAAASRHR
;
A
#
# COMPACT_ATOMS: atom_id res chain seq x y z
N MET A 1 17.26 37.51 -52.48
CA MET A 1 18.05 37.46 -51.24
C MET A 1 17.19 36.79 -50.19
N GLU A 2 17.32 35.47 -50.08
CA GLU A 2 16.67 34.69 -49.03
C GLU A 2 17.36 35.05 -47.71
N SER A 3 16.65 35.71 -46.81
CA SER A 3 17.10 35.83 -45.42
C SER A 3 16.98 34.44 -44.80
N GLY A 4 18.02 33.63 -44.93
CA GLY A 4 18.12 32.32 -44.29
C GLY A 4 18.05 32.52 -42.78
N ARG A 5 16.91 32.18 -42.19
CA ARG A 5 16.79 32.16 -40.73
C ARG A 5 17.74 31.11 -40.18
N PRO A 6 18.35 31.35 -39.01
CA PRO A 6 19.27 30.40 -38.44
C PRO A 6 18.53 29.15 -37.96
N ALA A 7 19.13 27.97 -38.13
CA ALA A 7 18.51 26.66 -37.89
C ALA A 7 17.91 26.49 -36.49
N TRP A 8 18.50 27.14 -35.47
CA TRP A 8 17.99 27.08 -34.10
C TRP A 8 16.61 27.73 -33.92
N GLU A 9 16.26 28.76 -34.72
CA GLU A 9 14.91 29.35 -34.69
C GLU A 9 13.85 28.41 -35.29
N GLU A 10 14.24 27.59 -36.26
CA GLU A 10 13.34 26.64 -36.90
C GLU A 10 13.08 25.44 -35.99
N GLU A 11 14.11 24.97 -35.29
CA GLU A 11 13.99 23.93 -34.25
C GLU A 11 13.12 24.39 -33.07
N GLU A 12 13.29 25.64 -32.62
CA GLU A 12 12.50 26.21 -31.52
C GLU A 12 11.02 26.39 -31.91
N ARG A 13 10.73 26.79 -33.15
CA ARG A 13 9.33 26.82 -33.65
C ARG A 13 8.74 25.41 -33.76
N ALA A 14 9.53 24.43 -34.19
CA ALA A 14 9.09 23.04 -34.29
C ALA A 14 8.82 22.42 -32.90
N SER A 15 9.65 22.72 -31.89
CA SER A 15 9.43 22.26 -30.51
C SER A 15 8.19 22.91 -29.89
N LEU A 16 8.00 24.21 -30.09
CA LEU A 16 6.81 24.93 -29.65
C LEU A 16 5.53 24.37 -30.29
N GLY A 17 5.57 24.04 -31.58
CA GLY A 17 4.47 23.40 -32.30
C GLY A 17 4.12 22.02 -31.72
N LYS A 18 5.13 21.19 -31.44
CA LYS A 18 4.96 19.88 -30.81
C LYS A 18 4.36 20.00 -29.40
N ARG A 19 4.85 20.94 -28.59
CA ARG A 19 4.34 21.19 -27.24
C ARG A 19 2.88 21.64 -27.25
N GLN A 20 2.51 22.56 -28.15
CA GLN A 20 1.13 23.00 -28.30
C GLN A 20 0.20 21.88 -28.75
N TRP A 21 0.65 21.03 -29.67
CA TRP A 21 -0.10 19.84 -30.07
C TRP A 21 -0.30 18.90 -28.88
N LEU A 22 0.76 18.62 -28.12
CA LEU A 22 0.72 17.75 -26.94
C LEU A 22 -0.24 18.29 -25.87
N LEU A 23 -0.20 19.59 -25.58
CA LEU A 23 -1.11 20.22 -24.62
C LEU A 23 -2.58 20.08 -25.04
N LYS A 24 -2.89 20.37 -26.31
CA LYS A 24 -4.25 20.15 -26.84
C LYS A 24 -4.68 18.70 -26.72
N ARG A 25 -3.76 17.76 -26.97
CA ARG A 25 -4.02 16.33 -26.81
C ARG A 25 -4.30 15.97 -25.35
N LEU A 26 -3.48 16.45 -24.42
CA LEU A 26 -3.65 16.22 -22.99
C LEU A 26 -4.95 16.82 -22.45
N ASP A 27 -5.36 18.00 -22.91
CA ASP A 27 -6.66 18.60 -22.54
C ASP A 27 -7.84 17.70 -22.96
N VAL A 28 -7.78 17.09 -24.15
CA VAL A 28 -8.78 16.13 -24.63
C VAL A 28 -8.77 14.86 -23.78
N LEU A 29 -7.58 14.34 -23.45
CA LEU A 29 -7.44 13.15 -22.62
C LEU A 29 -7.96 13.38 -21.19
N CYS A 30 -7.65 14.52 -20.57
CA CYS A 30 -8.15 14.87 -19.24
C CYS A 30 -9.68 14.82 -19.22
N ARG A 31 -10.35 15.42 -20.23
CA ARG A 31 -11.82 15.37 -20.34
C ARG A 31 -12.35 13.96 -20.60
N ALA A 32 -11.66 13.16 -21.41
CA ALA A 32 -12.07 11.81 -21.75
C ALA A 32 -11.95 10.85 -20.55
N PHE A 33 -10.96 11.05 -19.68
CA PHE A 33 -10.71 10.21 -18.51
C PHE A 33 -11.33 10.74 -17.21
N GLU A 34 -11.80 11.99 -17.15
CA GLU A 34 -12.51 12.51 -15.96
C GLU A 34 -13.75 11.66 -15.62
N GLY A 35 -14.47 11.16 -16.63
CA GLY A 35 -15.60 10.24 -16.42
C GLY A 35 -15.21 8.88 -15.82
N GLN A 36 -13.94 8.50 -15.88
CA GLN A 36 -13.40 7.26 -15.31
C GLN A 36 -12.83 7.47 -13.89
N ARG A 37 -12.86 8.69 -13.33
CA ARG A 37 -12.30 8.99 -12.01
C ARG A 37 -12.77 8.03 -10.92
N GLY A 38 -14.08 7.77 -10.87
CA GLY A 38 -14.65 6.84 -9.89
C GLY A 38 -14.14 5.40 -10.06
N ASN A 39 -13.79 4.97 -11.27
CA ASN A 39 -13.23 3.64 -11.52
C ASN A 39 -11.77 3.55 -11.04
N TYR A 40 -10.97 4.61 -11.23
CA TYR A 40 -9.62 4.69 -10.67
C TYR A 40 -9.62 4.76 -9.14
N GLU A 41 -10.50 5.55 -8.53
CA GLU A 41 -10.65 5.57 -7.06
C GLU A 41 -11.11 4.21 -6.52
N ARG A 42 -12.01 3.54 -7.24
CA ARG A 42 -12.52 2.22 -6.87
C ARG A 42 -11.43 1.15 -6.95
N ILE A 43 -10.59 1.14 -7.99
CA ILE A 43 -9.51 0.15 -8.08
C ILE A 43 -8.49 0.34 -6.96
N GLU A 44 -8.14 1.58 -6.63
CA GLU A 44 -7.22 1.89 -5.53
C GLU A 44 -7.78 1.44 -4.16
N LEU A 45 -9.07 1.69 -3.92
CA LEU A 45 -9.76 1.21 -2.72
C LEU A 45 -9.82 -0.32 -2.64
N LEU A 46 -10.09 -0.99 -3.76
CA LEU A 46 -10.15 -2.46 -3.82
C LEU A 46 -8.77 -3.07 -3.57
N VAL A 47 -7.73 -2.59 -4.25
CA VAL A 47 -6.33 -3.03 -4.07
C VAL A 47 -5.91 -2.80 -2.61
N GLY A 48 -6.16 -1.61 -2.05
CA GLY A 48 -5.85 -1.32 -0.64
C GLY A 48 -6.65 -2.17 0.35
N ARG A 49 -7.86 -2.63 0.02
CA ARG A 49 -8.58 -3.62 0.84
C ARG A 49 -7.96 -5.01 0.74
N VAL A 50 -7.58 -5.45 -0.46
CA VAL A 50 -6.91 -6.74 -0.68
C VAL A 50 -5.60 -6.80 0.09
N GLU A 51 -4.77 -5.75 0.01
CA GLU A 51 -3.51 -5.66 0.76
C GLU A 51 -3.72 -5.71 2.27
N ARG A 52 -4.74 -4.99 2.79
CA ARG A 52 -5.09 -5.06 4.22
C ARG A 52 -5.54 -6.45 4.65
N LEU A 53 -6.31 -7.16 3.82
CA LEU A 53 -6.72 -8.55 4.09
C LEU A 53 -5.53 -9.52 4.03
N ARG A 54 -4.55 -9.23 3.16
CA ARG A 54 -3.32 -10.01 3.00
C ARG A 54 -2.26 -9.71 4.07
N GLY A 55 -2.39 -8.56 4.74
CA GLY A 55 -1.49 -8.02 5.77
C GLY A 55 -0.99 -9.06 6.77
N LYS A 56 0.34 -9.29 6.74
CA LYS A 56 1.08 -10.28 7.55
C LYS A 56 1.08 -10.01 9.06
N ASN A 57 0.71 -8.81 9.52
CA ASN A 57 1.13 -8.33 10.86
C ASN A 57 0.15 -8.59 12.04
N ARG A 58 -1.04 -9.15 11.78
CA ARG A 58 -1.94 -9.63 12.87
C ARG A 58 -1.66 -11.06 13.32
N ARG A 59 -0.78 -11.76 12.59
CA ARG A 59 -0.50 -13.19 12.76
C ARG A 59 0.29 -13.48 14.04
N TRP A 60 1.30 -12.66 14.34
CA TRP A 60 2.17 -12.88 15.50
C TRP A 60 1.42 -12.73 16.84
N LYS A 61 0.48 -11.77 16.95
CA LYS A 61 -0.33 -11.58 18.16
C LYS A 61 -1.28 -12.76 18.42
N ALA A 62 -1.92 -13.28 17.36
CA ALA A 62 -2.81 -14.44 17.48
C ALA A 62 -2.03 -15.73 17.78
N THR A 63 -0.85 -15.90 17.18
CA THR A 63 0.03 -17.04 17.51
C THR A 63 0.60 -16.93 18.93
N LEU A 64 0.96 -15.74 19.40
CA LEU A 64 1.41 -15.55 20.78
C LEU A 64 0.29 -15.82 21.79
N LEU A 65 -0.94 -15.37 21.51
CA LEU A 65 -2.11 -15.69 22.33
C LEU A 65 -2.41 -17.19 22.35
N ALA A 66 -2.32 -17.87 21.20
CA ALA A 66 -2.47 -19.32 21.13
C ALA A 66 -1.37 -20.05 21.91
N LEU A 67 -0.11 -19.61 21.79
CA LEU A 67 1.01 -20.19 22.54
C LEU A 67 0.87 -19.97 24.05
N ALA A 68 0.49 -18.75 24.48
CA ALA A 68 0.23 -18.44 25.88
C ALA A 68 -0.93 -19.28 26.44
N TRP A 69 -1.99 -19.46 25.66
CA TRP A 69 -3.12 -20.33 26.02
C TRP A 69 -2.70 -21.79 26.17
N THR A 70 -1.91 -22.32 25.22
CA THR A 70 -1.39 -23.69 25.32
C THR A 70 -0.46 -23.87 26.52
N ALA A 71 0.40 -22.90 26.82
CA ALA A 71 1.29 -22.96 27.98
C ALA A 71 0.52 -22.97 29.30
N LEU A 72 -0.56 -22.20 29.40
CA LEU A 72 -1.44 -22.19 30.58
C LEU A 72 -2.07 -23.56 30.84
N TRP A 73 -2.56 -24.22 29.79
CA TRP A 73 -3.16 -25.55 29.91
C TRP A 73 -2.14 -26.65 30.20
N ILE A 74 -0.95 -26.59 29.60
CA ILE A 74 0.15 -27.50 29.92
C ILE A 74 0.53 -27.38 31.40
N ALA A 75 0.63 -26.15 31.93
CA ALA A 75 0.90 -25.93 33.35
C ALA A 75 -0.22 -26.46 34.26
N PHE A 76 -1.49 -26.27 33.86
CA PHE A 76 -2.65 -26.81 34.59
C PHE A 76 -2.65 -28.35 34.63
N LEU A 77 -2.39 -29.01 33.49
CA LEU A 77 -2.25 -30.47 33.39
C LEU A 77 -1.08 -30.99 34.21
N HIS A 78 0.08 -30.35 34.13
CA HIS A 78 1.25 -30.73 34.91
C HIS A 78 0.96 -30.67 36.42
N ASN A 79 0.28 -29.61 36.88
CA ASN A 79 -0.08 -29.46 38.28
C ASN A 79 -1.05 -30.56 38.76
N ARG A 80 -2.03 -30.93 37.92
CA ARG A 80 -3.01 -31.97 38.27
C ARG A 80 -2.47 -33.39 38.19
N VAL A 81 -1.62 -33.71 37.21
CA VAL A 81 -0.92 -35.01 37.13
C VAL A 81 0.00 -35.18 38.33
N SER A 82 0.69 -34.12 38.75
CA SER A 82 1.53 -34.13 39.94
C SER A 82 0.76 -34.32 41.25
N GLN A 83 -0.55 -34.08 41.26
CA GLN A 83 -1.44 -34.31 42.41
C GLN A 83 -2.06 -35.73 42.42
N GLY A 84 -1.85 -36.54 41.37
CA GLY A 84 -2.28 -37.95 41.32
C GLY A 84 -3.75 -38.18 40.94
N ASP A 85 -4.50 -37.15 40.57
CA ASP A 85 -5.97 -37.18 40.46
C ASP A 85 -6.52 -37.42 39.04
N TYR A 86 -5.75 -37.94 38.08
CA TYR A 86 -6.22 -38.04 36.68
C TYR A 86 -6.70 -39.45 36.30
N PRO A 87 -8.03 -39.71 36.19
CA PRO A 87 -8.53 -40.88 35.50
C PRO A 87 -8.24 -40.75 33.98
N ALA A 88 -7.79 -41.85 33.36
CA ALA A 88 -7.56 -41.95 31.92
C ALA A 88 -8.85 -42.35 31.17
N ASP A 89 -9.94 -41.62 31.42
CA ASP A 89 -11.25 -41.84 30.84
C ASP A 89 -11.41 -41.10 29.50
N ALA A 90 -12.14 -41.69 28.54
CA ALA A 90 -12.28 -41.12 27.20
C ALA A 90 -12.83 -39.67 27.18
N LEU A 91 -13.56 -39.26 28.21
CA LEU A 91 -14.09 -37.91 28.37
C LEU A 91 -12.99 -36.86 28.65
N THR A 92 -11.95 -37.18 29.41
CA THR A 92 -10.83 -36.24 29.66
C THR A 92 -9.99 -36.04 28.41
N VAL A 93 -9.80 -37.10 27.61
CA VAL A 93 -9.12 -37.02 26.31
C VAL A 93 -9.92 -36.17 25.31
N VAL A 94 -11.25 -36.36 25.24
CA VAL A 94 -12.13 -35.55 24.38
C VAL A 94 -12.17 -34.08 24.83
N PHE A 95 -12.23 -33.81 26.12
CA PHE A 95 -12.19 -32.45 26.67
C PHE A 95 -10.87 -31.75 26.32
N LEU A 96 -9.73 -32.43 26.47
CA LEU A 96 -8.42 -31.90 26.05
C LEU A 96 -8.39 -31.59 24.56
N LEU A 97 -8.92 -32.48 23.73
CA LEU A 97 -8.97 -32.29 22.28
C LEU A 97 -9.81 -31.05 21.90
N VAL A 98 -10.95 -30.84 22.56
CA VAL A 98 -11.83 -29.68 22.36
C VAL A 98 -11.17 -28.39 22.85
N VAL A 99 -10.47 -28.40 23.98
CA VAL A 99 -9.78 -27.22 24.53
C VAL A 99 -8.54 -26.86 23.71
N PHE A 100 -7.83 -27.85 23.17
CA PHE A 100 -6.67 -27.62 22.31
C PHE A 100 -7.07 -27.19 20.89
N LEU A 101 -8.08 -27.80 20.25
CA LEU A 101 -8.48 -27.49 18.86
C LEU A 101 -9.54 -26.39 18.75
N GLY A 102 -10.37 -26.22 19.77
CA GLY A 102 -11.42 -25.20 19.86
C GLY A 102 -10.98 -23.78 19.52
N PRO A 103 -9.83 -23.28 20.02
CA PRO A 103 -9.34 -21.94 19.66
C PRO A 103 -8.79 -21.85 18.24
N PHE A 104 -8.41 -22.98 17.59
CA PHE A 104 -7.90 -22.97 16.21
C PHE A 104 -9.02 -23.01 15.15
N ALA A 105 -10.18 -23.60 15.46
CA ALA A 105 -11.33 -23.64 14.56
C ALA A 105 -11.79 -22.25 14.07
N PRO A 106 -12.00 -21.23 14.93
CA PRO A 106 -12.37 -19.88 14.47
C PRO A 106 -11.23 -19.19 13.72
N ILE A 107 -9.97 -19.51 14.02
CA ILE A 107 -8.80 -18.97 13.31
C ILE A 107 -8.76 -19.52 11.87
N ALA A 108 -9.00 -20.82 11.69
CA ALA A 108 -9.06 -21.46 10.38
C ALA A 108 -10.25 -20.94 9.55
N ALA A 109 -11.44 -20.84 10.16
CA ALA A 109 -12.62 -20.30 9.51
C ALA A 109 -12.45 -18.82 9.11
N ALA A 110 -11.83 -17.99 9.97
CA ALA A 110 -11.55 -16.60 9.63
C ALA A 110 -10.50 -16.48 8.50
N LYS A 111 -9.54 -17.39 8.41
CA LYS A 111 -8.57 -17.43 7.29
C LYS A 111 -9.24 -17.75 5.97
N THR A 112 -10.08 -18.78 5.92
CA THR A 112 -10.79 -19.18 4.70
C THR A 112 -11.77 -18.10 4.26
N ALA A 113 -12.51 -17.49 5.19
CA ALA A 113 -13.39 -16.37 4.91
C ALA A 113 -12.64 -15.16 4.34
N ARG A 114 -11.50 -14.77 4.93
CA ARG A 114 -10.67 -13.67 4.42
C ARG A 114 -10.05 -13.97 3.06
N ALA A 115 -9.60 -15.20 2.82
CA ALA A 115 -9.06 -15.59 1.52
C ALA A 115 -10.14 -15.57 0.43
N LYS A 116 -11.35 -16.01 0.76
CA LYS A 116 -12.51 -15.93 -0.14
C LYS A 116 -12.88 -14.48 -0.45
N GLU A 117 -12.89 -13.61 0.57
CA GLU A 117 -13.17 -12.19 0.37
C GLU A 117 -12.07 -11.49 -0.43
N ALA A 118 -10.80 -11.77 -0.15
CA ALA A 118 -9.69 -11.23 -0.93
C ALA A 118 -9.80 -11.63 -2.41
N LYS A 119 -10.09 -12.91 -2.71
CA LYS A 119 -10.29 -13.39 -4.09
C LYS A 119 -11.48 -12.71 -4.78
N ARG A 120 -12.56 -12.46 -4.05
CA ARG A 120 -13.73 -11.71 -4.56
C ARG A 120 -13.34 -10.28 -4.92
N LEU A 121 -12.65 -9.59 -4.02
CA LEU A 121 -12.18 -8.21 -4.26
C LEU A 121 -11.16 -8.15 -5.39
N GLU A 122 -10.28 -9.14 -5.54
CA GLU A 122 -9.36 -9.26 -6.69
C GLU A 122 -10.13 -9.41 -8.01
N SER A 123 -11.19 -10.23 -8.04
CA SER A 123 -12.02 -10.37 -9.24
C SER A 123 -12.79 -9.08 -9.57
N GLU A 124 -13.23 -8.34 -8.55
CA GLU A 124 -13.88 -7.04 -8.74
C GLU A 124 -12.89 -6.00 -9.25
N ALA A 125 -11.67 -5.96 -8.71
CA ALA A 125 -10.61 -5.09 -9.19
C ALA A 125 -10.23 -5.40 -10.63
N ALA A 126 -10.16 -6.68 -11.01
CA ALA A 126 -9.88 -7.10 -12.38
C ALA A 126 -11.00 -6.67 -13.35
N ALA A 127 -12.26 -6.73 -12.94
CA ALA A 127 -13.39 -6.26 -13.74
C ALA A 127 -13.32 -4.74 -13.98
N VAL A 128 -13.08 -3.96 -12.92
CA VAL A 128 -12.91 -2.50 -13.03
C VAL A 128 -11.69 -2.14 -13.88
N TYR A 129 -10.57 -2.87 -13.72
CA TYR A 129 -9.39 -2.68 -14.57
C TYR A 129 -9.69 -2.95 -16.04
N ALA A 130 -10.49 -3.99 -16.34
CA ALA A 130 -10.90 -4.28 -17.71
C ALA A 130 -11.77 -3.16 -18.30
N GLU A 131 -12.65 -2.54 -17.51
CA GLU A 131 -13.42 -1.35 -17.94
C GLU A 131 -12.49 -0.17 -18.27
N ILE A 132 -11.53 0.13 -17.39
CA ILE A 132 -10.53 1.19 -17.62
C ILE A 132 -9.72 0.88 -18.87
N ARG A 133 -9.30 -0.39 -19.04
CA ARG A 133 -8.51 -0.82 -20.20
C ARG A 133 -9.30 -0.68 -21.50
N ASN A 134 -10.56 -1.10 -21.52
CA ASN A 134 -11.43 -0.96 -22.68
C ASN A 134 -11.64 0.52 -23.03
N HIS A 135 -11.80 1.40 -22.03
CA HIS A 135 -11.89 2.84 -22.25
C HIS A 135 -10.58 3.40 -22.81
N TYR A 136 -9.44 2.99 -22.27
CA TYR A 136 -8.11 3.37 -22.76
C TYR A 136 -7.90 2.95 -24.22
N ASP A 137 -8.21 1.70 -24.56
CA ASP A 137 -8.05 1.18 -25.92
C ASP A 137 -9.03 1.84 -26.92
N ALA A 138 -10.16 2.37 -26.44
CA ALA A 138 -11.13 3.12 -27.26
C ALA A 138 -10.70 4.58 -27.52
N VAL A 139 -9.73 5.11 -26.79
CA VAL A 139 -9.22 6.48 -26.98
C VAL A 139 -8.08 6.42 -28.01
N PRO A 140 -8.27 6.93 -29.25
CA PRO A 140 -7.25 6.87 -30.29
C PRO A 140 -6.01 7.71 -29.91
N ASP A 141 -4.86 7.50 -30.53
CA ASP A 141 -3.69 8.39 -30.44
C ASP A 141 -3.32 8.87 -29.01
N ASN A 142 -3.36 7.96 -28.03
CA ASN A 142 -2.92 8.25 -26.67
C ASN A 142 -1.39 8.14 -26.58
N PRO A 143 -0.66 9.22 -26.27
CA PRO A 143 0.80 9.19 -26.17
C PRO A 143 1.30 8.65 -24.81
N LEU A 144 0.40 8.35 -23.88
CA LEU A 144 0.71 7.88 -22.53
C LEU A 144 0.31 6.41 -22.36
N ALA A 145 1.03 5.69 -21.51
CA ALA A 145 0.62 4.36 -21.08
C ALA A 145 -0.57 4.43 -20.12
N ILE A 146 -1.33 3.34 -20.03
CA ILE A 146 -2.54 3.25 -19.19
C ILE A 146 -2.29 3.63 -17.72
N GLU A 147 -1.10 3.33 -17.19
CA GLU A 147 -0.66 3.62 -15.82
C GLU A 147 -0.61 5.12 -15.51
N TYR A 148 -0.52 5.97 -16.53
CA TYR A 148 -0.49 7.44 -16.42
C TYR A 148 -1.77 8.09 -16.91
N CYS A 149 -2.81 7.30 -17.19
CA CYS A 149 -4.10 7.77 -17.70
C CYS A 149 -5.15 7.97 -16.60
N ASP A 150 -4.78 7.83 -15.32
CA ASP A 150 -5.64 8.30 -14.24
C ASP A 150 -5.74 9.84 -14.29
N PRO A 151 -6.88 10.42 -13.88
CA PRO A 151 -7.12 11.87 -14.01
C PRO A 151 -6.06 12.74 -13.33
N ASP A 152 -5.54 12.31 -12.17
CA ASP A 152 -4.59 13.09 -11.40
C ASP A 152 -3.19 13.06 -12.05
N SER A 153 -2.74 11.90 -12.55
CA SER A 153 -1.51 11.79 -13.35
C SER A 153 -1.60 12.57 -14.66
N LEU A 154 -2.74 12.52 -15.35
CA LEU A 154 -2.96 13.26 -16.59
C LEU A 154 -2.87 14.77 -16.35
N GLU A 155 -3.50 15.27 -15.30
CA GLU A 155 -3.43 16.68 -14.92
C GLU A 155 -1.99 17.07 -14.53
N ALA A 156 -1.27 16.21 -13.80
CA ALA A 156 0.14 16.45 -13.47
C ALA A 156 1.03 16.51 -14.72
N VAL A 157 0.87 15.57 -15.65
CA VAL A 157 1.60 15.55 -16.94
C VAL A 157 1.28 16.83 -17.74
N ARG A 158 0.01 17.23 -17.78
CA ARG A 158 -0.44 18.46 -18.44
C ARG A 158 0.22 19.69 -17.84
N GLN A 159 0.29 19.80 -16.51
CA GLN A 159 0.95 20.90 -15.82
C GLN A 159 2.47 20.93 -16.08
N ILE A 160 3.12 19.77 -16.11
CA ILE A 160 4.55 19.66 -16.44
C ILE A 160 4.82 20.21 -17.85
N VAL A 161 4.03 19.79 -18.85
CA VAL A 161 4.16 20.28 -20.23
C VAL A 161 3.81 21.77 -20.32
N ALA A 162 2.76 22.21 -19.62
CA ALA A 162 2.31 23.61 -19.64
C ALA A 162 3.35 24.56 -19.02
N SER A 163 4.06 24.10 -17.99
CA SER A 163 5.17 24.83 -17.37
C SER A 163 6.45 24.87 -18.22
N GLY A 164 6.48 24.18 -19.36
CA GLY A 164 7.66 24.08 -20.22
C GLY A 164 8.77 23.21 -19.64
N ARG A 165 8.48 22.39 -18.62
CA ARG A 165 9.44 21.45 -18.03
C ARG A 165 9.67 20.21 -18.90
N ALA A 166 8.78 19.95 -19.87
CA ALA A 166 8.90 18.87 -20.82
C ALA A 166 8.22 19.23 -22.14
N ASP A 167 8.85 18.85 -23.26
CA ASP A 167 8.31 19.04 -24.61
C ASP A 167 7.70 17.76 -25.20
N THR A 168 7.99 16.60 -24.60
CA THR A 168 7.45 15.30 -25.01
C THR A 168 6.67 14.63 -23.88
N ALA A 169 5.73 13.75 -24.23
CA ALA A 169 4.96 12.97 -23.25
C ALA A 169 5.88 12.09 -22.39
N LYS A 170 6.91 11.50 -22.99
CA LYS A 170 7.90 10.67 -22.29
C LYS A 170 8.69 11.48 -21.27
N ASP A 171 9.15 12.68 -21.63
CA ASP A 171 9.89 13.54 -20.70
C ASP A 171 8.98 14.01 -19.56
N ALA A 172 7.72 14.32 -19.87
CA ALA A 172 6.76 14.72 -18.85
C ALA A 172 6.49 13.59 -17.83
N VAL A 173 6.37 12.34 -18.31
CA VAL A 173 6.26 11.16 -17.44
C VAL A 173 7.53 10.96 -16.62
N ASN A 174 8.72 11.09 -17.20
CA ASN A 174 9.98 10.99 -16.44
C ASN A 174 10.05 12.04 -15.32
N VAL A 175 9.64 13.27 -15.61
CA VAL A 175 9.58 14.36 -14.62
C VAL A 175 8.55 14.07 -13.52
N LEU A 176 7.41 13.47 -13.88
CA LEU A 176 6.40 13.04 -12.91
C LEU A 176 6.96 11.96 -11.97
N GLU A 177 7.57 10.92 -12.52
CA GLU A 177 8.16 9.81 -11.77
C GLU A 177 9.30 10.28 -10.85
N GLU A 178 10.17 11.16 -11.34
CA GLU A 178 11.21 11.76 -10.51
C GLU A 178 10.62 12.55 -9.33
N SER A 179 9.52 13.29 -9.58
CA SER A 179 8.83 14.05 -8.54
C SER A 179 8.17 13.12 -7.50
N ARG A 180 7.59 12.00 -7.93
CA ARG A 180 7.04 10.96 -7.05
C ARG A 180 8.12 10.32 -6.18
N CYS A 181 9.19 9.84 -6.80
CA CYS A 181 10.33 9.23 -6.11
C CYS A 181 10.93 10.19 -5.07
N ARG A 182 11.08 11.47 -5.42
CA ARG A 182 11.57 12.50 -4.49
C ARG A 182 10.63 12.69 -3.30
N SER A 183 9.32 12.71 -3.53
CA SER A 183 8.30 12.84 -2.47
C SER A 183 8.33 11.65 -1.51
N GLU A 184 8.43 10.42 -2.04
CA GLU A 184 8.55 9.20 -1.24
C GLU A 184 9.81 9.21 -0.37
N MET A 185 10.94 9.62 -0.94
CA MET A 185 12.19 9.74 -0.20
C MET A 185 12.08 10.76 0.94
N LEU A 186 11.45 11.92 0.71
CA LEU A 186 11.20 12.92 1.75
C LEU A 186 10.28 12.38 2.85
N HIS A 187 9.24 11.61 2.48
CA HIS A 187 8.37 10.98 3.45
C HIS A 187 9.11 9.93 4.29
N LEU A 188 9.97 9.12 3.68
CA LEU A 188 10.77 8.12 4.38
C LEU A 188 11.76 8.79 5.35
N GLN A 189 12.44 9.86 4.92
CA GLN A 189 13.30 10.65 5.80
C GLN A 189 12.54 11.24 7.00
N ARG A 190 11.34 11.75 6.75
CA ARG A 190 10.47 12.26 7.83
C ARG A 190 10.12 11.17 8.84
N ASN A 191 9.73 9.98 8.38
CA ASN A 191 9.40 8.86 9.27
C ASN A 191 10.60 8.44 10.12
N ILE A 192 11.80 8.34 9.52
CA ILE A 192 13.03 8.02 10.25
C ILE A 192 13.31 9.07 11.34
N LEU A 193 13.11 10.36 11.05
CA LEU A 193 13.30 11.43 12.02
C LEU A 193 12.29 11.35 13.17
N GLU A 194 11.03 11.03 12.87
CA GLU A 194 9.98 10.86 13.88
C GLU A 194 10.26 9.63 14.78
N GLU A 195 10.69 8.50 14.19
CA GLU A 195 11.10 7.30 14.94
C GLU A 195 12.33 7.58 15.82
N ALA A 196 13.34 8.26 15.29
CA ALA A 196 14.53 8.63 16.07
C ALA A 196 14.19 9.56 17.24
N ARG A 197 13.26 10.50 17.04
CA ARG A 197 12.74 11.35 18.13
C ARG A 197 12.00 10.52 19.19
N GLY A 198 11.17 9.58 18.77
CA GLY A 198 10.48 8.65 19.66
C GLY A 198 11.44 7.79 20.49
N ALA A 199 12.44 7.20 19.83
CA ALA A 199 13.48 6.41 20.48
C ALA A 199 14.30 7.23 21.49
N ARG A 200 14.64 8.48 21.15
CA ARG A 200 15.31 9.40 22.07
C ARG A 200 14.48 9.68 23.31
N MET A 201 13.19 10.00 23.16
CA MET A 201 12.31 10.24 24.31
C MET A 201 12.16 8.99 25.19
N ALA A 202 12.07 7.80 24.58
CA ALA A 202 12.05 6.54 25.32
C ALA A 202 13.35 6.31 26.11
N ALA A 203 14.52 6.57 25.50
CA ALA A 203 15.81 6.45 26.18
C ALA A 203 15.95 7.46 27.34
N GLU A 204 15.54 8.72 27.15
CA GLU A 204 15.55 9.74 28.20
C GLU A 204 14.64 9.35 29.37
N SER A 205 13.43 8.83 29.09
CA SER A 205 12.53 8.35 30.14
C SER A 205 13.09 7.13 30.88
N ALA A 206 13.65 6.15 30.17
CA ALA A 206 14.30 4.99 30.78
C ALA A 206 15.48 5.39 31.68
N ALA A 207 16.31 6.35 31.24
CA ALA A 207 17.40 6.89 32.04
C ALA A 207 16.90 7.56 33.33
N ARG A 208 15.80 8.33 33.27
CA ARG A 208 15.17 8.93 34.46
C ARG A 208 14.64 7.86 35.42
N TRP A 209 13.97 6.83 34.91
CA TRP A 209 13.49 5.72 35.74
C TRP A 209 14.64 4.96 36.40
N ALA A 210 15.72 4.69 35.67
CA ALA A 210 16.92 4.05 36.20
C ALA A 210 17.57 4.89 37.31
N ALA A 211 17.71 6.21 37.11
CA ALA A 211 18.24 7.12 38.12
C ALA A 211 17.36 7.16 39.39
N ALA A 212 16.04 7.22 39.22
CA ALA A 212 15.09 7.18 40.33
C ALA A 212 15.16 5.85 41.11
N ALA A 213 15.25 4.71 40.42
CA ALA A 213 15.43 3.41 41.06
C ALA A 213 16.74 3.33 41.85
N ALA A 214 17.85 3.83 41.29
CA ALA A 214 19.14 3.86 41.98
C ALA A 214 19.11 4.73 43.24
N SER A 215 18.37 5.84 43.24
CA SER A 215 18.23 6.72 44.41
C SER A 215 17.37 6.14 45.54
N ARG A 216 16.50 5.15 45.27
CA ARG A 216 15.68 4.48 46.30
C ARG A 216 16.42 3.35 47.03
N HIS A 217 17.55 2.90 46.48
CA HIS A 217 18.37 1.82 47.05
C HIS A 217 19.63 2.34 47.77
N ARG A 218 19.76 3.67 47.94
CA ARG A 218 20.71 4.30 48.86
C ARG A 218 19.98 4.77 50.11
#